data_AF-A0A2I0VZS5-F1
#
_entry.id   AF-A0A2I0VZS5-F1
#
_cell.length_a   1.000
_cell.length_b   1.000
_cell.length_c   1.000
_cell.angle_alpha   90.00
_cell.angle_beta   90.00
_cell.angle_gamma   90.00
#
_symmetry.space_group_name_H-M   'P 1'
#
loop_
_entity.id
_entity.type
_entity.pdbx_description
1 polymer ?
#
loop_
_entity_poly.entity_id
_entity_poly.type
_entity_poly.pdbx_seq_one_letter_code
_entity_poly.pdbx_strand_id
1 'polypeptide(L)'
;MGKNREAGPSAIWSYEIIMMFCDLCLREVALGNRPNTHFTKAGWTNLVENFKEYTGRDYDRLQLKNKWDQLKKEWKLWKDLKKGAAGFGWNSKRKTIDASDEWWKEKMEV
;
A
#
# COMPACT_ATOMS: atom_id res chain seq x y z
N MET A 1 25.12 7.18 19.64
CA MET A 1 24.27 8.39 19.59
C MET A 1 23.25 8.25 18.48
N GLY A 2 22.09 7.65 18.78
CA GLY A 2 20.98 7.59 17.84
C GLY A 2 20.28 8.94 17.84
N LYS A 3 20.19 9.60 16.68
CA LYS A 3 19.38 10.81 16.54
C LYS A 3 17.92 10.42 16.80
N ASN A 4 17.37 10.80 17.95
CA ASN A 4 15.93 10.84 18.16
C ASN A 4 15.39 11.83 17.14
N ARG A 5 14.78 11.31 16.06
CA ARG A 5 13.97 12.12 15.16
C ARG A 5 12.68 12.39 15.92
N GLU A 6 12.46 13.65 16.30
CA GLU A 6 11.14 14.08 16.75
C GLU A 6 10.11 13.60 15.73
N ALA A 7 9.03 12.98 16.21
CA ALA A 7 7.96 12.50 15.36
C ALA A 7 7.25 13.71 14.75
N GLY A 8 7.74 14.14 13.57
CA GLY A 8 7.06 15.14 12.76
C GLY A 8 5.64 14.69 12.40
N PRO A 9 4.82 15.60 11.86
CA PRO A 9 3.44 15.27 11.50
C PRO A 9 3.39 14.03 10.60
N SER A 10 2.49 13.10 10.94
CA SER A 10 2.31 11.85 10.21
C SER A 10 2.05 12.14 8.73
N ALA A 11 2.64 11.31 7.85
CA ALA A 11 2.44 11.46 6.41
C ALA A 11 0.95 11.30 6.06
N ILE A 12 0.44 12.23 5.23
CA ILE A 12 -0.96 12.26 4.78
C ILE A 12 -1.04 11.53 3.44
N TRP A 13 -1.75 10.39 3.45
CA TRP A 13 -1.93 9.53 2.29
C TRP A 13 -3.37 9.56 1.81
N SER A 14 -3.75 10.56 1.00
CA SER A 14 -5.05 10.57 0.34
C SER A 14 -5.12 9.50 -0.76
N TYR A 15 -6.33 9.19 -1.24
CA TYR A 15 -6.54 8.20 -2.29
C TYR A 15 -5.72 8.53 -3.55
N GLU A 16 -5.70 9.79 -3.97
CA GLU A 16 -4.97 10.26 -5.15
C GLU A 16 -3.46 10.06 -4.98
N ILE A 17 -2.93 10.37 -3.79
CA ILE A 17 -1.51 10.21 -3.46
C ILE A 17 -1.13 8.73 -3.42
N ILE A 18 -2.01 7.86 -2.91
CA ILE A 18 -1.80 6.41 -2.90
C ILE A 18 -1.77 5.86 -4.33
N MET A 19 -2.72 6.25 -5.18
CA MET A 19 -2.78 5.80 -6.58
C MET A 19 -1.51 6.21 -7.34
N MET A 20 -1.08 7.46 -7.19
CA MET A 20 0.14 7.96 -7.79
C MET A 20 1.39 7.23 -7.27
N PHE A 21 1.46 6.95 -5.97
CA PHE A 21 2.55 6.13 -5.41
C PHE A 21 2.56 4.71 -6.00
N CYS A 22 1.39 4.08 -6.16
CA CYS A 22 1.28 2.76 -6.79
C CYS A 22 1.75 2.80 -8.25
N ASP A 23 1.38 3.81 -9.02
CA ASP A 23 1.81 3.96 -10.41
C ASP A 23 3.32 4.11 -10.54
N LEU A 24 3.94 4.92 -9.67
CA LEU A 24 5.41 5.04 -9.61
C LEU A 24 6.07 3.70 -9.24
N CYS A 25 5.52 2.97 -8.27
CA CYS A 25 5.99 1.63 -7.92
C CYS A 25 5.91 0.66 -9.10
N LEU A 26 4.83 0.69 -9.88
CA LEU A 26 4.66 -0.15 -11.06
C LEU A 26 5.66 0.18 -12.16
N ARG A 27 5.95 1.46 -12.40
CA ARG A 27 7.00 1.88 -13.35
C ARG A 27 8.37 1.32 -12.96
N GLU A 28 8.74 1.44 -11.69
CA GLU A 28 10.02 0.91 -11.19
C GLU A 28 10.09 -0.63 -11.28
N VAL A 29 8.97 -1.33 -11.06
CA VAL A 29 8.90 -2.77 -11.30
C VAL A 29 9.12 -3.10 -12.78
N ALA A 30 8.48 -2.36 -13.70
CA ALA A 30 8.65 -2.55 -15.13
C ALA A 30 10.09 -2.28 -15.62
N LEU A 31 10.81 -1.36 -14.95
CA LEU A 31 12.21 -1.08 -15.19
C LEU A 31 13.17 -2.11 -14.57
N GLY A 32 12.67 -3.14 -13.89
CA GLY A 32 13.49 -4.18 -13.26
C GLY A 32 14.12 -3.76 -11.94
N ASN A 33 13.75 -2.60 -11.38
CA ASN A 33 14.25 -2.13 -10.09
C ASN A 33 13.65 -2.84 -8.89
N ARG A 34 12.95 -3.96 -9.10
CA ARG A 34 12.49 -4.89 -8.06
C ARG A 34 12.69 -6.34 -8.52
N PRO A 35 13.93 -6.82 -8.61
CA PRO A 35 14.23 -8.16 -9.14
C PRO A 35 13.69 -9.29 -8.24
N ASN A 36 13.62 -9.05 -6.93
CA ASN A 36 13.16 -10.02 -5.93
C ASN A 36 11.95 -9.46 -5.16
N THR A 37 12.04 -9.48 -3.83
CA THR A 37 10.98 -9.07 -2.91
C THR A 37 11.01 -7.56 -2.58
N HIS A 38 12.09 -6.86 -2.90
CA HIS A 38 12.34 -5.46 -2.52
C HIS A 38 12.85 -4.64 -3.70
N PHE A 39 12.55 -3.34 -3.69
CA PHE A 39 13.15 -2.39 -4.62
C PHE A 39 14.65 -2.27 -4.38
N THR A 40 15.41 -2.10 -5.45
CA THR A 40 16.84 -1.79 -5.44
C THR A 40 17.10 -0.43 -4.80
N LYS A 41 18.37 -0.11 -4.53
CA LYS A 41 18.73 1.24 -4.06
C LYS A 41 18.31 2.30 -5.08
N ALA A 42 18.56 2.05 -6.37
CA ALA A 42 18.15 2.93 -7.46
C ALA A 42 16.62 3.08 -7.50
N GLY A 43 15.87 1.98 -7.41
CA GLY A 43 14.40 2.04 -7.35
C GLY A 43 13.88 2.90 -6.20
N TRP A 44 14.46 2.79 -5.00
CA TRP A 44 14.08 3.66 -3.88
C TRP A 44 14.45 5.12 -4.08
N THR A 45 15.60 5.41 -4.68
CA THR A 45 16.01 6.79 -5.01
C THR A 45 15.02 7.39 -6.00
N ASN A 46 14.75 6.69 -7.11
CA ASN A 46 13.81 7.13 -8.12
C ASN A 46 12.40 7.33 -7.54
N LEU A 47 11.94 6.43 -6.66
CA LEU A 47 10.63 6.58 -6.02
C LEU A 47 10.54 7.84 -5.18
N VAL A 48 11.57 8.16 -4.39
CA VAL A 48 11.57 9.37 -3.54
C VAL A 48 11.58 10.63 -4.42
N GLU A 49 12.45 10.67 -5.42
CA GLU A 49 12.59 11.83 -6.31
C GLU A 49 11.32 12.07 -7.13
N ASN A 50 10.84 11.04 -7.84
CA ASN A 50 9.61 11.16 -8.63
C ASN A 50 8.40 11.43 -7.74
N PHE A 51 8.27 10.79 -6.58
CA PHE A 51 7.13 11.05 -5.70
C PHE A 51 7.10 12.52 -5.26
N LYS A 52 8.24 13.12 -4.92
CA LYS A 52 8.32 14.54 -4.61
C LYS A 52 7.99 15.41 -5.81
N GLU A 53 8.47 15.07 -7.00
CA GLU A 53 8.21 15.80 -8.24
C GLU A 53 6.71 15.80 -8.59
N TYR A 54 6.06 14.64 -8.58
CA TYR A 54 4.66 14.52 -9.00
C TYR A 54 3.65 14.98 -7.95
N THR A 55 3.99 14.88 -6.65
CA THR A 55 3.04 15.19 -5.57
C THR A 55 3.34 16.49 -4.83
N GLY A 56 4.54 17.05 -5.00
CA GLY A 56 5.06 18.16 -4.20
C GLY A 56 5.35 17.81 -2.74
N ARG A 57 5.21 16.53 -2.33
CA ARG A 57 5.38 16.09 -0.94
C ARG A 57 6.80 15.59 -0.70
N ASP A 58 7.47 16.16 0.30
CA ASP A 58 8.82 15.77 0.68
C ASP A 58 8.79 14.58 1.66
N TYR A 59 8.43 13.41 1.15
CA TYR A 59 8.41 12.18 1.93
C TYR A 59 9.74 11.46 1.85
N ASP A 60 10.26 11.05 3.01
CA ASP A 60 11.48 10.28 3.06
C ASP A 60 11.24 8.81 2.68
N ARG A 61 12.34 8.12 2.40
CA ARG A 61 12.31 6.70 2.01
C ARG A 61 11.59 5.83 3.05
N LEU A 62 11.68 6.16 4.34
CA LEU A 62 11.06 5.37 5.40
C LEU A 62 9.54 5.50 5.34
N GLN A 63 9.02 6.71 5.11
CA GLN A 63 7.58 6.96 4.93
C GLN A 63 7.03 6.20 3.71
N LEU A 64 7.71 6.26 2.56
CA LEU A 64 7.30 5.51 1.36
C LEU A 64 7.37 3.99 1.58
N LYS A 65 8.43 3.50 2.24
CA LYS A 65 8.58 2.08 2.57
C LYS A 65 7.47 1.60 3.50
N ASN A 66 7.17 2.36 4.56
CA ASN A 66 6.11 2.01 5.49
C ASN A 66 4.76 1.94 4.79
N LYS A 67 4.48 2.87 3.87
CA LYS A 67 3.24 2.84 3.08
C LYS A 67 3.19 1.63 2.15
N TRP A 68 4.28 1.30 1.46
CA TRP A 68 4.38 0.09 0.63
C TRP A 68 4.13 -1.18 1.44
N ASP A 69 4.72 -1.29 2.64
CA ASP A 69 4.53 -2.43 3.52
C ASP A 69 3.09 -2.52 4.04
N GLN A 70 2.44 -1.39 4.33
CA GLN A 70 1.02 -1.32 4.66
C GLN A 70 0.14 -1.80 3.50
N LEU A 71 0.34 -1.28 2.29
CA LEU A 71 -0.46 -1.64 1.10
C LEU A 71 -0.35 -3.14 0.78
N LYS A 72 0.83 -3.74 0.95
CA LYS A 72 0.98 -5.21 0.80
C LYS A 72 0.17 -5.99 1.84
N LYS A 73 0.12 -5.53 3.09
CA LYS A 73 -0.68 -6.17 4.14
C LYS A 73 -2.17 -6.07 3.81
N GLU A 74 -2.64 -4.89 3.43
CA GLU A 74 -4.03 -4.64 3.01
C GLU A 74 -4.41 -5.51 1.79
N TRP A 75 -3.52 -5.61 0.79
CA TRP A 75 -3.75 -6.48 -0.36
C TRP A 75 -3.78 -7.96 0.01
N LYS A 76 -2.90 -8.41 0.91
CA LYS A 76 -2.92 -9.79 1.40
C LYS A 76 -4.23 -10.10 2.13
N LEU A 77 -4.66 -9.21 3.02
CA LEU A 77 -5.96 -9.33 3.71
C LEU A 77 -7.11 -9.39 2.70
N TRP A 78 -7.14 -8.48 1.72
CA TRP A 78 -8.15 -8.49 0.67
C TRP A 78 -8.15 -9.80 -0.12
N LYS A 79 -6.97 -10.33 -0.47
CA LYS A 79 -6.82 -11.59 -1.18
C LYS A 79 -7.33 -12.77 -0.36
N ASP A 80 -7.03 -12.80 0.93
CA ASP A 80 -7.46 -13.87 1.84
C ASP A 80 -8.97 -13.81 2.09
N LEU A 81 -9.54 -12.60 2.28
CA LEU A 81 -10.98 -12.39 2.34
C LEU A 81 -11.67 -12.85 1.05
N LYS A 82 -11.13 -12.49 -0.12
CA LYS A 82 -11.69 -12.89 -1.41
C LYS A 82 -11.67 -14.42 -1.62
N LYS A 83 -10.65 -15.11 -1.11
CA LYS A 83 -10.60 -16.58 -1.13
C LYS A 83 -11.61 -17.21 -0.18
N GLY A 84 -11.71 -16.70 1.06
CA GLY A 84 -12.67 -17.18 2.06
C GLY A 84 -14.12 -16.92 1.66
N ALA A 85 -14.34 -15.93 0.80
CA ALA A 85 -15.63 -15.59 0.23
C ALA A 85 -15.98 -16.33 -1.08
N ALA A 86 -15.22 -17.36 -1.44
CA ALA A 86 -15.53 -18.22 -2.59
C ALA A 86 -16.88 -18.93 -2.35
N GLY A 87 -17.96 -18.30 -2.81
CA GLY A 87 -19.36 -18.71 -2.59
C GLY A 87 -20.31 -17.53 -2.35
N PHE A 88 -19.80 -16.41 -1.83
CA PHE A 88 -20.60 -15.23 -1.47
C PHE A 88 -20.67 -14.20 -2.59
N GLY A 89 -19.76 -14.24 -3.57
CA GLY A 89 -19.77 -13.31 -4.70
C GLY A 89 -19.22 -11.92 -4.33
N TRP A 90 -18.92 -11.13 -5.37
CA TRP A 90 -18.44 -9.75 -5.23
C TRP A 90 -19.59 -8.78 -5.46
N ASN A 91 -19.82 -7.88 -4.51
CA ASN A 91 -20.82 -6.83 -4.66
C ASN A 91 -20.22 -5.64 -5.41
N SER A 92 -20.40 -5.61 -6.74
CA SER A 92 -19.88 -4.53 -7.60
C SER A 92 -20.43 -3.14 -7.26
N LYS A 93 -21.62 -3.03 -6.65
CA LYS A 93 -22.21 -1.75 -6.22
C LYS A 93 -21.54 -1.22 -4.96
N ARG A 94 -21.34 -2.08 -3.96
CA ARG A 94 -20.73 -1.69 -2.67
C ARG A 94 -19.21 -1.71 -2.71
N LYS A 95 -18.60 -2.31 -3.73
CA LYS A 95 -17.17 -2.63 -3.80
C LYS A 95 -16.70 -3.45 -2.60
N THR A 96 -17.57 -4.34 -2.12
CA THR A 96 -17.30 -5.24 -0.98
C THR A 96 -17.59 -6.68 -1.36
N ILE A 97 -17.16 -7.60 -0.50
CA ILE A 97 -17.59 -9.00 -0.58
C ILE A 97 -19.06 -9.08 -0.14
N ASP A 98 -19.87 -9.82 -0.90
CA ASP A 98 -21.31 -9.99 -0.63
C ASP A 98 -21.55 -11.18 0.33
N ALA A 99 -20.90 -11.14 1.49
CA ALA A 99 -21.02 -12.16 2.53
C ALA A 99 -22.11 -11.82 3.55
N SER A 100 -22.66 -12.83 4.24
CA SER A 100 -23.67 -12.63 5.28
C SER A 100 -23.08 -11.91 6.50
N ASP A 101 -23.94 -11.26 7.29
CA ASP A 101 -23.51 -10.55 8.50
C ASP A 101 -22.87 -11.51 9.52
N GLU A 102 -23.30 -12.77 9.56
CA GLU A 102 -22.69 -13.83 10.38
C GLU A 102 -21.25 -14.12 9.96
N TRP A 103 -20.98 -14.17 8.65
CA TRP A 103 -19.62 -14.37 8.13
C TRP A 103 -18.71 -13.19 8.47
N TRP A 104 -19.21 -11.95 8.37
CA TRP A 104 -18.45 -10.77 8.78
C TRP A 104 -18.19 -10.73 10.29
N LYS A 105 -19.14 -11.16 11.13
CA LYS A 105 -18.95 -11.28 12.58
C LYS A 105 -17.84 -12.27 12.94
N GLU A 106 -17.82 -13.44 12.30
CA GLU A 106 -16.76 -14.44 12.49
C GLU A 106 -15.36 -13.91 12.12
N LYS A 107 -15.27 -12.99 11.15
CA LYS A 107 -13.99 -12.39 10.72
C LYS A 107 -13.61 -11.11 11.47
N MET A 108 -14.55 -10.47 12.18
CA MET A 108 -14.32 -9.27 12.99
C MET A 108 -14.14 -9.55 14.48
N GLU A 109 -14.61 -10.70 14.98
CA GLU A 109 -14.20 -11.21 16.29
C GLU A 109 -12.76 -11.76 16.19
N VAL A 110 -11.83 -11.00 16.78
CA VAL A 110 -10.42 -11.38 16.99
C VAL A 110 -10.26 -11.86 18.42
#